data_AF-A0A7M5VAU0-F1
#
_entry.id   AF-A0A7M5VAU0-F1
#
_cell.length_a   1.000
_cell.length_b   1.000
_cell.length_c   1.000
_cell.angle_alpha   90.00
_cell.angle_beta   90.00
_cell.angle_gamma   90.00
#
_symmetry.space_group_name_H-M   'P 1'
#
loop_
_entity.id
_entity.type
_entity.pdbx_description
1 polymer ?
#
loop_
_entity_poly.entity_id
_entity_poly.type
_entity_poly.pdbx_seq_one_letter_code
_entity_poly.pdbx_strand_id
1 'polypeptide(L)'
;MFQHKRKLFMRLLLWLRRKTLSKFFNGFNCTKKHSNYECNCPQGSGYGKHCEDINECEVHKPCGANEDCFNNVGSYQCKCKAGWTGAQCNEEHIVDCSETNCVLQHTDECKVVGKEKFECKCFGRWQGPTCED
;
A
#
# COMPACT_ATOMS: atom_id res chain seq x y z
N MET A 1 42.43 16.97 -47.03
CA MET A 1 41.48 17.77 -46.19
C MET A 1 40.15 17.06 -45.84
N PHE A 2 39.78 15.93 -46.47
CA PHE A 2 38.49 15.24 -46.22
C PHE A 2 38.52 14.23 -45.04
N GLN A 3 39.65 13.56 -44.79
CA GLN A 3 39.79 12.56 -43.71
C GLN A 3 39.72 13.17 -42.30
N HIS A 4 40.21 14.41 -42.15
CA HIS A 4 40.21 15.12 -40.86
C HIS A 4 38.80 15.56 -40.45
N LYS A 5 37.97 15.99 -41.41
CA LYS A 5 36.54 16.34 -41.18
C LYS A 5 35.70 15.11 -40.83
N ARG A 6 35.95 13.95 -41.45
CA ARG A 6 35.31 12.67 -41.11
C ARG A 6 35.65 12.20 -39.69
N LYS A 7 36.91 12.33 -39.25
CA LYS A 7 37.32 12.02 -37.87
C LYS A 7 36.70 12.98 -36.85
N LEU A 8 36.60 14.27 -37.18
CA LEU A 8 35.92 15.25 -36.33
C LEU A 8 34.41 14.96 -36.22
N PHE A 9 33.77 14.63 -37.35
CA PHE A 9 32.35 14.29 -37.41
C PHE A 9 32.02 12.97 -36.70
N MET A 10 32.88 11.94 -36.84
CA MET A 10 32.78 10.69 -36.08
C MET A 10 32.99 10.90 -34.58
N ARG A 11 33.92 11.79 -34.18
CA ARG A 11 34.10 12.19 -32.77
C ARG A 11 32.88 12.95 -32.22
N LEU A 12 32.26 13.80 -33.04
CA LEU A 12 31.02 14.50 -32.71
C LEU A 12 29.85 13.52 -32.60
N LEU A 13 29.70 12.54 -33.50
CA LEU A 13 28.70 11.47 -33.42
C LEU A 13 28.94 10.53 -32.23
N LEU A 14 30.18 10.20 -31.91
CA LEU A 14 30.55 9.41 -30.72
C LEU A 14 30.29 10.20 -29.42
N TRP A 15 30.46 11.53 -29.44
CA TRP A 15 30.08 12.42 -28.34
C TRP A 15 28.56 12.56 -28.21
N LEU A 16 27.83 12.68 -29.33
CA LEU A 16 26.36 12.67 -29.38
C LEU A 16 25.76 11.30 -29.01
N ARG A 17 26.50 10.20 -29.23
CA ARG A 17 26.19 8.84 -28.78
C ARG A 17 26.60 8.53 -27.33
N ARG A 18 27.15 9.49 -26.56
CA ARG A 18 27.32 9.34 -25.10
C ARG A 18 26.00 9.48 -24.32
N LYS A 19 24.89 9.02 -24.89
CA LYS A 19 23.58 8.96 -24.24
C LYS A 19 23.00 7.56 -24.45
N THR A 20 23.32 6.63 -23.55
CA THR A 20 22.43 5.54 -23.09
C THR A 20 23.16 4.74 -22.00
N LEU A 21 23.40 5.36 -20.84
CA LEU A 21 23.67 4.61 -19.60
C LEU A 21 22.39 4.45 -18.76
N SER A 22 21.26 4.92 -19.28
CA SER A 22 19.93 4.84 -18.68
C SER A 22 19.19 3.63 -19.21
N LYS A 23 18.77 2.73 -18.32
CA LYS A 23 17.85 1.60 -18.59
C LYS A 23 16.53 1.89 -17.88
N PHE A 24 15.41 1.48 -18.47
CA PHE A 24 14.11 1.53 -17.79
C PHE A 24 13.82 0.17 -17.15
N PHE A 25 13.39 0.16 -15.89
CA PHE A 25 12.93 -1.03 -15.18
C PHE A 25 11.71 -0.68 -14.33
N ASN A 26 10.62 -1.44 -14.45
CA ASN A 26 9.35 -1.19 -13.75
C ASN A 26 8.83 0.26 -13.84
N GLY A 27 9.07 0.95 -14.97
CA GLY A 27 8.67 2.35 -15.16
C GLY A 27 9.64 3.39 -14.60
N PHE A 28 10.73 2.98 -13.95
CA PHE A 28 11.73 3.87 -13.37
C PHE A 28 13.01 3.94 -14.20
N ASN A 29 13.66 5.10 -14.17
CA ASN A 29 14.94 5.32 -14.84
C ASN A 29 16.10 4.82 -13.95
N CYS A 30 16.91 3.92 -14.51
CA CYS A 30 18.08 3.35 -13.88
C CYS A 30 19.35 3.81 -14.57
N THR A 31 20.27 4.42 -13.83
CA THR A 31 21.56 4.89 -14.36
C THR A 31 22.68 3.95 -13.96
N LYS A 32 23.60 3.68 -14.89
CA LYS A 32 24.81 2.92 -14.56
C LYS A 32 25.73 3.76 -13.67
N LYS A 33 26.05 3.25 -12.48
CA LYS A 33 27.00 3.81 -11.52
C LYS A 33 28.13 2.80 -11.29
N HIS A 34 29.33 3.13 -11.73
CA HIS A 34 30.50 2.24 -11.68
C HIS A 34 30.20 0.85 -12.29
N SER A 35 30.16 -0.20 -11.46
CA SER A 35 29.87 -1.60 -11.80
C SER A 35 28.41 -2.01 -11.61
N ASN A 36 27.52 -1.10 -11.22
CA ASN A 36 26.14 -1.41 -10.83
C ASN A 36 25.11 -0.45 -11.49
N TYR A 37 23.82 -0.79 -11.42
CA TYR A 37 22.72 0.12 -11.77
C TYR A 37 22.09 0.69 -10.49
N GLU A 38 21.81 1.99 -10.52
CA GLU A 38 21.07 2.71 -9.48
C GLU A 38 19.80 3.27 -10.13
N CYS A 39 18.65 2.84 -9.62
CA CYS A 39 17.35 3.27 -10.11
C CYS A 39 16.77 4.38 -9.24
N ASN A 40 16.20 5.40 -9.89
CA ASN A 40 15.52 6.50 -9.20
C ASN A 40 14.12 6.05 -8.80
N CYS A 41 14.03 5.26 -7.73
CA CYS A 41 12.75 4.84 -7.16
C CYS A 41 12.12 6.00 -6.37
N PRO A 42 10.79 5.97 -6.13
CA PRO A 42 10.16 6.86 -5.18
C PRO A 42 10.82 6.73 -3.81
N GLN A 43 10.89 7.83 -3.06
CA GLN A 43 11.61 7.89 -1.80
C GLN A 43 10.95 6.98 -0.75
N GLY A 44 11.68 5.96 -0.26
CA GLY A 44 11.18 5.00 0.73
C GLY A 44 11.99 3.69 0.73
N SER A 45 11.87 2.89 1.79
CA SER A 45 12.52 1.58 1.91
C SER A 45 11.74 0.43 1.26
N GLY A 46 10.55 0.70 0.71
CA GLY A 46 9.68 -0.32 0.12
C GLY A 46 10.03 -0.73 -1.31
N TYR A 47 11.16 -0.28 -1.83
CA TYR A 47 11.62 -0.62 -3.17
C TYR A 47 12.96 -1.33 -3.14
N GLY A 48 13.06 -2.37 -3.96
CA GLY A 48 14.30 -3.07 -4.24
C GLY A 48 15.22 -2.25 -5.12
N LYS A 49 16.37 -2.85 -5.41
CA LYS A 49 17.47 -2.21 -6.14
C LYS A 49 17.08 -1.75 -7.55
N HIS A 50 16.10 -2.42 -8.15
CA HIS A 50 15.57 -2.08 -9.46
C HIS A 50 14.17 -1.47 -9.37
N CYS A 51 13.73 -0.95 -8.23
CA CYS A 51 12.37 -0.44 -8.03
C CYS A 51 11.27 -1.49 -8.24
N GLU A 52 11.60 -2.76 -8.03
CA GLU A 52 10.62 -3.77 -7.68
C GLU A 52 10.03 -3.45 -6.29
N ASP A 53 8.73 -3.65 -6.15
CA ASP A 53 8.07 -3.58 -4.87
C ASP A 53 8.61 -4.66 -3.94
N ILE A 54 8.94 -4.29 -2.70
CA ILE A 54 9.29 -5.25 -1.66
C ILE A 54 8.03 -5.52 -0.86
N ASN A 55 7.62 -6.78 -0.76
CA ASN A 55 6.54 -7.15 0.14
C ASN A 55 7.03 -7.12 1.60
N GLU A 56 6.92 -5.97 2.28
CA GLU A 56 7.44 -5.83 3.63
C GLU A 56 6.67 -6.70 4.64
N CYS A 57 5.41 -7.02 4.35
CA CYS A 57 4.61 -7.94 5.17
C CYS A 57 5.21 -9.35 5.25
N GLU A 58 5.84 -9.82 4.17
CA GLU A 58 6.49 -11.12 4.13
C GLU A 58 7.92 -11.06 4.66
N VAL A 59 8.67 -10.02 4.30
CA VAL A 59 10.11 -9.93 4.58
C VAL A 59 10.41 -9.41 5.99
N HIS A 60 9.68 -8.38 6.43
CA HIS A 60 9.98 -7.66 7.67
C HIS A 60 8.95 -7.91 8.78
N LYS A 61 7.74 -8.36 8.44
CA LYS A 61 6.61 -8.55 9.37
C LYS A 61 6.45 -7.33 10.30
N PRO A 62 6.25 -6.13 9.73
CA PRO A 62 6.37 -4.88 10.49
C PRO A 62 5.19 -4.59 11.43
N CYS A 63 4.08 -5.31 11.29
CA CYS A 63 2.86 -5.07 12.07
C CYS A 63 2.85 -5.80 13.41
N GLY A 64 2.11 -5.24 14.37
CA GLY A 64 1.90 -5.80 15.70
C GLY A 64 1.01 -7.04 15.71
N ALA A 65 0.87 -7.66 16.90
CA ALA A 65 0.12 -8.91 17.06
C ALA A 65 -1.37 -8.81 16.69
N ASN A 66 -1.97 -7.63 16.93
CA ASN A 66 -3.39 -7.34 16.68
C ASN A 66 -3.61 -6.59 15.37
N GLU A 67 -2.65 -6.64 14.45
CA GLU A 67 -2.72 -5.95 13.17
C GLU A 67 -2.63 -6.95 12.02
N ASP A 68 -3.38 -6.66 10.96
CA ASP A 68 -3.22 -7.29 9.65
C ASP A 68 -2.33 -6.41 8.79
N CYS A 69 -1.35 -7.03 8.13
CA CYS A 69 -0.42 -6.35 7.23
C CYS A 69 -0.94 -6.39 5.80
N PHE A 70 -0.98 -5.24 5.15
CA PHE A 70 -1.36 -5.06 3.76
C PHE A 70 -0.17 -4.47 2.99
N ASN A 71 0.29 -5.21 1.98
CA ASN A 71 1.34 -4.73 1.10
C ASN A 71 0.79 -3.71 0.11
N ASN A 72 1.47 -2.57 -0.02
CA ASN A 72 1.17 -1.53 -0.99
C ASN A 72 2.40 -1.28 -1.86
N VAL A 73 2.24 -0.67 -3.03
CA VAL A 73 3.41 -0.41 -3.88
C VAL A 73 4.31 0.64 -3.22
N GLY A 74 5.51 0.21 -2.82
CA GLY A 74 6.52 1.02 -2.16
C GLY A 74 6.31 1.26 -0.67
N SER A 75 5.34 0.59 -0.05
CA SER A 75 5.05 0.72 1.39
C SER A 75 4.18 -0.42 1.89
N TYR A 76 3.92 -0.45 3.19
CA TYR A 76 2.93 -1.33 3.77
C TYR A 76 1.96 -0.52 4.63
N GLN A 77 0.82 -1.12 4.94
CA GLN A 77 -0.12 -0.60 5.92
C GLN A 77 -0.47 -1.69 6.92
N CYS A 78 -0.39 -1.36 8.21
CA CYS A 78 -0.96 -2.17 9.28
C CYS A 78 -2.36 -1.65 9.58
N LYS A 79 -3.35 -2.54 9.67
CA LYS A 79 -4.70 -2.19 10.14
C LYS A 79 -5.04 -3.06 11.33
N CYS A 80 -5.76 -2.51 12.31
CA CYS A 80 -6.25 -3.31 13.42
C CYS A 80 -7.10 -4.46 12.91
N LYS A 81 -6.85 -5.65 13.46
CA LYS A 81 -7.77 -6.77 13.36
C LYS A 81 -9.11 -6.35 13.92
N ALA A 82 -10.16 -7.00 13.44
CA ALA A 82 -11.49 -6.75 13.98
C ALA A 82 -11.51 -7.03 15.50
N GLY A 83 -12.29 -6.22 16.21
CA GLY A 83 -12.27 -6.19 17.68
C GLY A 83 -11.10 -5.42 18.31
N TRP A 84 -10.23 -4.74 17.53
CA TRP A 84 -9.16 -3.88 18.04
C TRP A 84 -9.20 -2.47 17.45
N THR A 85 -8.78 -1.49 18.24
CA THR A 85 -8.71 -0.07 17.88
C THR A 85 -7.53 0.63 18.57
N GLY A 86 -7.39 1.93 18.34
CA GLY A 86 -6.27 2.74 18.78
C GLY A 86 -5.11 2.72 17.79
N ALA A 87 -4.16 3.65 17.95
CA ALA A 87 -3.04 3.82 17.02
C ALA A 87 -2.08 2.61 16.95
N GLN A 88 -2.13 1.73 17.94
CA GLN A 88 -1.31 0.50 18.02
C GLN A 88 -2.17 -0.76 18.19
N CYS A 89 -3.49 -0.67 17.96
CA CYS A 89 -4.40 -1.81 18.07
C CYS A 89 -4.31 -2.52 19.43
N ASN A 90 -4.13 -1.73 20.49
CA ASN A 90 -3.98 -2.16 21.88
C ASN A 90 -5.25 -1.94 22.70
N GLU A 91 -6.27 -1.32 22.12
CA GLU A 91 -7.58 -1.14 22.72
C GLU A 91 -8.55 -2.15 22.11
N GLU A 92 -9.31 -2.86 22.94
CA GLU A 92 -10.35 -3.77 22.46
C GLU A 92 -11.55 -2.93 21.97
N HIS A 93 -11.88 -3.06 20.69
CA HIS A 93 -13.12 -2.53 20.12
C HIS A 93 -14.25 -3.51 20.41
N ILE A 94 -14.93 -3.30 21.52
CA ILE A 94 -16.08 -4.10 21.91
C ILE A 94 -17.20 -3.83 20.91
N VAL A 95 -17.45 -4.78 20.00
CA VAL A 95 -18.66 -4.76 19.17
C VAL A 95 -19.83 -5.17 20.07
N ASP A 96 -20.53 -4.16 20.58
CA ASP A 96 -21.66 -4.32 21.49
C ASP A 96 -22.99 -3.89 20.85
N CYS A 97 -24.01 -3.77 21.68
CA CYS A 97 -25.30 -3.20 21.32
C CYS A 97 -25.46 -1.78 21.88
N SER A 98 -24.40 -0.97 21.81
CA SER A 98 -24.48 0.45 22.17
C SER A 98 -25.53 1.18 21.32
N GLU A 99 -26.04 2.28 21.86
CA GLU A 99 -27.17 3.05 21.31
C GLU A 99 -26.97 3.53 19.87
N THR A 100 -25.74 3.48 19.35
CA THR A 100 -25.35 3.88 18.00
C THR A 100 -25.38 2.76 16.95
N ASN A 101 -25.50 1.48 17.33
CA ASN A 101 -25.35 0.36 16.39
C ASN A 101 -26.65 -0.03 15.65
N CYS A 102 -27.79 0.10 16.32
CA CYS A 102 -29.11 -0.06 15.69
C CYS A 102 -29.92 1.22 15.86
N VAL A 103 -30.77 1.56 14.89
CA VAL A 103 -31.72 2.66 15.05
C VAL A 103 -32.77 2.28 16.09
N LEU A 104 -32.64 2.80 17.31
CA LEU A 104 -33.43 2.39 18.49
C LEU A 104 -34.96 2.48 18.32
N GLN A 105 -35.45 3.38 17.46
CA GLN A 105 -36.89 3.49 17.18
C GLN A 105 -37.40 2.46 16.16
N HIS A 106 -36.51 1.71 15.50
CA HIS A 106 -36.82 0.75 14.46
C HIS A 106 -36.48 -0.71 14.87
N THR A 107 -36.04 -0.94 16.11
CA THR A 107 -35.73 -2.26 16.67
C THR A 107 -35.99 -2.30 18.18
N ASP A 108 -36.35 -3.47 18.73
CA ASP A 108 -36.30 -3.79 20.18
C ASP A 108 -35.20 -4.79 20.53
N GLU A 109 -34.57 -5.41 19.53
CA GLU A 109 -33.59 -6.45 19.75
C GLU A 109 -32.29 -6.12 19.00
N CYS A 110 -31.22 -6.04 19.78
CA CYS A 110 -29.86 -6.13 19.30
C CYS A 110 -29.19 -7.31 20.01
N LYS A 111 -28.52 -8.15 19.24
CA LYS A 111 -27.71 -9.25 19.77
C LYS A 111 -26.31 -9.19 19.19
N VAL A 112 -25.31 -9.36 20.05
CA VAL A 112 -23.93 -9.56 19.61
C VAL A 112 -23.81 -10.97 19.03
N VAL A 113 -23.39 -11.08 17.77
CA VAL A 113 -23.22 -12.35 17.04
C VAL A 113 -21.73 -12.58 16.83
N GLY A 114 -21.11 -13.30 17.77
CA GLY A 114 -19.67 -13.56 17.74
C GLY A 114 -18.86 -12.45 18.42
N LYS A 115 -17.58 -12.31 18.09
CA LYS A 115 -16.68 -11.34 18.74
C LYS A 115 -16.65 -9.96 18.05
N GLU A 116 -17.23 -9.87 16.85
CA GLU A 116 -16.99 -8.75 15.93
C GLU A 116 -18.24 -8.30 15.16
N LYS A 117 -19.42 -8.85 15.47
CA LYS A 117 -20.66 -8.50 14.78
C LYS A 117 -21.81 -8.33 15.77
N PHE A 118 -22.75 -7.50 15.39
CA PHE A 118 -24.08 -7.41 16.00
C PHE A 118 -25.13 -7.70 14.92
N GLU A 119 -26.31 -8.12 15.34
CA GLU A 119 -27.50 -8.25 14.50
C GLU A 119 -28.63 -7.46 15.14
N CYS A 120 -29.23 -6.55 14.38
CA CYS A 120 -30.46 -5.84 14.74
C CYS A 120 -31.68 -6.59 14.17
N LYS A 121 -32.76 -6.65 14.95
CA LYS A 121 -34.04 -7.17 14.47
C LYS A 121 -34.97 -6.02 14.10
N CYS A 122 -35.02 -5.70 12.81
CA CYS A 122 -35.77 -4.56 12.34
C CYS A 122 -37.29 -4.79 12.41
N PHE A 123 -38.02 -3.72 12.75
CA PHE A 123 -39.47 -3.71 12.77
C PHE A 123 -40.09 -3.38 11.41
N GLY A 124 -41.20 -4.05 11.11
CA GLY A 124 -42.09 -3.67 10.02
C GLY A 124 -41.39 -3.62 8.67
N ARG A 125 -41.20 -2.41 8.13
CA ARG A 125 -40.60 -2.17 6.81
C ARG A 125 -39.10 -1.90 6.84
N TRP A 126 -38.52 -1.68 8.03
CA TRP A 126 -37.13 -1.28 8.16
C TRP A 126 -36.18 -2.42 7.79
N GLN A 127 -35.10 -2.08 7.11
CA GLN A 127 -34.15 -3.02 6.52
C GLN A 127 -32.71 -2.55 6.75
N GLY A 128 -31.76 -3.38 6.31
CA GLY A 128 -30.34 -3.12 6.46
C GLY A 128 -29.78 -3.61 7.81
N PRO A 129 -28.45 -3.58 7.96
CA PRO A 129 -27.76 -4.11 9.15
C PRO A 129 -28.04 -3.30 10.43
N THR A 130 -28.48 -2.05 10.29
CA THR A 130 -28.73 -1.09 11.39
C THR A 130 -30.20 -0.65 11.48
N CYS A 131 -31.08 -1.18 10.62
CA CYS A 131 -32.50 -0.80 10.50
C CYS A 131 -32.71 0.66 10.06
N GLU A 132 -31.88 1.16 9.14
CA GLU A 132 -31.94 2.52 8.61
C GLU A 132 -32.73 2.65 7.28
N ASP A 133 -32.92 1.54 6.56
CA ASP A 133 -33.50 1.50 5.21
C ASP A 133 -35.02 1.24 5.22
#